data_AF-A0A963MGD6-F1
#
_entry.id   AF-A0A963MGD6-F1
#
_cell.length_a   1.000
_cell.length_b   1.000
_cell.length_c   1.000
_cell.angle_alpha   90.00
_cell.angle_beta   90.00
_cell.angle_gamma   90.00
#
_symmetry.space_group_name_H-M   'P 1'
#
loop_
_entity.id
_entity.type
_entity.pdbx_description
1 polymer ?
#
loop_
_entity_poly.entity_id
_entity_poly.type
_entity_poly.pdbx_seq_one_letter_code
_entity_poly.pdbx_strand_id
1 'polypeptide(L)' 'VETELDVDGKVLGVQILRPPAAPEVGPWIVRMIQAASPLPAPARMGPGRFTEIWLVERAGTFQLDTLSEGQN' A
#
# COMPACT_ATOMS: atom_id res chain seq x y z
N VAL A 1 -0.45 4.26 4.91
CA VAL A 1 0.37 4.22 3.68
C VAL A 1 -0.58 4.49 2.54
N GLU A 2 -0.14 5.25 1.55
CA GLU A 2 -0.93 5.53 0.37
C GLU A 2 -0.23 4.95 -0.84
N THR A 3 -0.93 4.14 -1.64
CA THR A 3 -0.40 3.45 -2.80
C THR A 3 -1.21 3.85 -4.03
N GLU A 4 -0.51 4.27 -5.08
CA GLU A 4 -1.12 4.66 -6.34
C GLU A 4 -0.86 3.60 -7.41
N LEU A 5 -1.92 3.15 -8.08
CA LEU A 5 -1.90 2.13 -9.12
C LEU A 5 -2.40 2.67 -10.46
N ASP A 6 -1.83 2.21 -11.56
CA ASP A 6 -2.43 2.37 -12.89
C ASP A 6 -3.55 1.34 -13.16
N VAL A 7 -4.14 1.41 -14.35
CA VAL A 7 -5.23 0.50 -14.78
C VAL A 7 -4.84 -0.97 -14.80
N ASP A 8 -3.55 -1.28 -14.95
CA ASP A 8 -3.02 -2.64 -15.01
C ASP A 8 -2.55 -3.14 -13.63
N GLY A 9 -2.74 -2.32 -12.57
CA GLY A 9 -2.34 -2.63 -11.20
C GLY A 9 -0.86 -2.39 -10.91
N LYS A 10 -0.13 -1.72 -11.80
CA LYS A 10 1.27 -1.38 -11.57
C LYS A 10 1.36 -0.29 -10.51
N VAL A 11 2.22 -0.51 -9.51
CA VAL A 11 2.53 0.50 -8.50
C VAL A 11 3.28 1.67 -9.13
N LEU A 12 2.67 2.85 -9.07
CA LEU A 12 3.24 4.12 -9.55
C LEU A 12 3.96 4.87 -8.42
N GLY A 13 3.44 4.77 -7.21
CA GLY A 13 3.98 5.47 -6.04
C GLY A 13 3.48 4.89 -4.73
N VAL A 14 4.30 5.04 -3.69
CA VAL A 14 3.97 4.64 -2.31
C VAL A 14 4.42 5.76 -1.37
N GLN A 15 3.52 6.23 -0.51
CA GLN A 15 3.78 7.30 0.44
C GLN A 15 3.46 6.88 1.88
N ILE A 16 4.39 7.16 2.80
CA ILE A 16 4.16 7.01 4.24
C ILE A 16 3.48 8.29 4.75
N LEU A 17 2.18 8.20 5.03
CA LEU A 17 1.40 9.33 5.57
C LEU A 17 1.70 9.61 7.06
N ARG A 18 1.96 8.56 7.83
CA ARG A 18 2.32 8.64 9.25
C ARG A 18 3.53 7.74 9.51
N PRO A 19 4.63 8.27 10.06
CA PRO A 19 5.78 7.45 10.43
C PRO A 19 5.37 6.36 11.44
N PRO A 20 5.78 5.10 11.24
CA PRO A 20 5.60 4.06 12.24
C PRO A 20 6.49 4.29 13.46
N ALA A 21 6.16 3.63 14.58
CA ALA A 21 6.93 3.75 15.82
C ALA A 21 8.37 3.23 15.67
N ALA A 22 8.57 2.19 14.86
CA ALA A 22 9.88 1.65 14.51
C ALA A 22 10.29 2.17 13.12
N PRO A 23 11.40 2.92 12.99
CA PRO A 23 11.76 3.64 11.77
C PRO A 23 12.03 2.71 10.57
N GLU A 24 12.46 1.48 10.81
CA GLU A 24 12.73 0.47 9.79
C GLU A 24 11.45 -0.06 9.10
N VAL A 25 10.30 0.04 9.76
CA VAL A 25 9.03 -0.50 9.26
C VAL A 25 8.56 0.24 8.01
N GLY A 26 8.72 1.57 7.96
CA GLY A 26 8.29 2.38 6.81
C GLY A 26 8.98 1.95 5.51
N PRO A 27 10.33 1.98 5.45
CA PRO A 27 11.08 1.49 4.29
C PRO A 27 10.82 0.03 3.93
N TRP A 28 10.55 -0.82 4.93
CA TRP A 28 10.20 -2.22 4.70
C TRP A 28 8.83 -2.37 4.01
N ILE A 29 7.79 -1.66 4.46
CA ILE A 29 6.46 -1.65 3.81
C ILE A 29 6.58 -1.16 2.36
N VAL A 30 7.29 -0.05 2.12
CA VAL A 30 7.47 0.50 0.77
C VAL A 30 8.12 -0.52 -0.15
N ARG A 31 9.19 -1.19 0.30
CA ARG A 31 9.85 -2.24 -0.48
C ARG A 31 8.92 -3.42 -0.76
N MET A 32 8.12 -3.83 0.23
CA MET A 32 7.17 -4.94 0.06
C MET A 32 6.11 -4.62 -1.01
N ILE A 33 5.49 -3.45 -0.94
CA ILE A 33 4.47 -3.01 -1.90
C ILE A 33 5.07 -2.91 -3.31
N GLN A 34 6.26 -2.32 -3.44
CA GLN A 34 6.95 -2.22 -4.72
C GLN A 34 7.31 -3.61 -5.29
N ALA A 35 7.76 -4.53 -4.45
CA ALA A 35 8.11 -5.90 -4.86
C ALA A 35 6.88 -6.75 -5.23
N ALA A 36 5.71 -6.42 -4.68
CA ALA A 36 4.44 -7.05 -5.02
C ALA A 36 3.83 -6.52 -6.33
N SER A 37 4.36 -5.44 -6.88
CA SER A 37 3.91 -4.90 -8.17
C SER A 37 4.15 -5.90 -9.31
N PRO A 38 3.20 -6.08 -10.24
CA PRO A 38 1.88 -5.46 -10.26
C PRO A 38 0.91 -6.13 -9.26
N LEU A 39 0.08 -5.31 -8.62
CA LEU A 39 -1.05 -5.77 -7.81
C LEU A 39 -2.23 -6.16 -8.71
N PRO A 40 -3.24 -6.90 -8.20
CA PRO A 40 -4.46 -7.15 -8.95
C PRO A 40 -5.07 -5.85 -9.49
N ALA A 41 -5.37 -5.83 -10.79
CA ALA A 41 -5.84 -4.63 -11.47
C ALA A 41 -7.16 -4.11 -10.85
N PRO A 42 -7.30 -2.79 -10.64
CA PRO A 42 -8.52 -2.13 -10.15
C PRO A 42 -9.62 -2.08 -11.23
N ALA A 43 -10.08 -3.25 -11.68
CA ALA A 43 -10.87 -3.43 -12.91
C ALA A 43 -12.19 -2.63 -12.98
N ARG A 44 -12.75 -2.22 -11.83
CA ARG A 44 -14.03 -1.48 -11.75
C ARG A 44 -13.88 0.01 -11.42
N MET A 45 -12.65 0.48 -11.18
CA MET A 45 -12.35 1.82 -10.66
C MET A 45 -11.40 2.61 -11.58
N GLY A 46 -10.71 1.95 -12.52
CA GLY A 46 -9.64 2.60 -13.29
C GLY A 46 -8.38 2.81 -12.42
N PRO A 47 -7.47 3.73 -12.76
CA PRO A 47 -6.34 4.06 -11.89
C PRO A 47 -6.84 4.43 -10.49
N GLY A 48 -6.19 3.90 -9.45
CA GLY A 48 -6.75 3.91 -8.10
C GLY A 48 -5.73 4.30 -7.04
N ARG A 49 -6.23 4.97 -6.00
CA ARG A 49 -5.49 5.28 -4.77
C ARG A 49 -6.02 4.41 -3.64
N PHE A 50 -5.09 3.73 -2.97
CA PHE A 50 -5.37 2.86 -1.84
C PHE A 50 -4.73 3.45 -0.59
N THR A 51 -5.54 3.66 0.44
CA THR A 51 -5.08 4.05 1.76
C THR A 51 -5.08 2.84 2.66
N GLU A 52 -3.92 2.54 3.25
CA GLU A 52 -3.70 1.35 4.05
C GLU A 52 -3.23 1.69 5.47
N ILE A 53 -3.69 0.92 6.44
CA ILE A 53 -3.18 0.94 7.82
C ILE A 53 -2.42 -0.36 8.06
N TRP A 54 -1.15 -0.22 8.43
CA TRP A 54 -0.25 -1.34 8.70
C TRP A 54 0.00 -1.43 10.20
N LEU A 55 -0.39 -2.54 10.81
CA LEU A 55 -0.08 -2.87 12.20
C LEU A 55 1.01 -3.95 12.20
N VAL A 56 2.24 -3.58 12.57
CA VAL A 56 3.41 -4.46 12.50
C VAL A 56 3.88 -4.79 13.90
N GLU A 57 4.03 -6.08 14.19
CA GLU A 57 4.57 -6.58 15.45
C GLU A 57 6.09 -6.74 15.37
N ARG A 58 6.76 -6.75 16.53
CA ARG A 58 8.21 -6.95 16.61
C ARG A 58 8.68 -8.27 15.96
N ALA A 59 7.83 -9.29 15.94
CA ALA A 59 8.12 -10.58 15.32
C ALA A 59 8.12 -10.53 13.77
N GLY A 60 7.72 -9.40 13.16
CA GLY A 60 7.63 -9.23 11.71
C GLY A 60 6.29 -9.66 11.10
N THR A 61 5.37 -10.18 11.93
CA THR A 61 3.96 -10.38 11.59
C THR A 61 3.25 -9.04 11.46
N PHE A 62 2.24 -8.98 10.59
CA PHE A 62 1.48 -7.75 10.39
C PHE A 62 0.00 -8.03 10.09
N GLN A 63 -0.82 -7.03 10.38
CA GLN A 63 -2.21 -6.91 9.94
C GLN A 63 -2.31 -5.72 9.00
N LEU A 64 -3.15 -5.87 7.97
CA LEU A 64 -3.37 -4.87 6.93
C LEU A 64 -4.87 -4.57 6.82
N ASP A 65 -5.20 -3.29 6.89
CA ASP A 65 -6.53 -2.76 6.57
C ASP A 65 -6.41 -1.81 5.38
N THR A 66 -7.31 -1.92 4.39
CA THR A 66 -7.21 -1.23 3.11
C THR A 66 -8.54 -0.56 2.76
N LEU A 67 -8.48 0.74 2.53
CA LEU A 67 -9.55 1.54 1.96
C LEU A 67 -9.17 1.98 0.55
N SER A 68 -10.00 1.65 -0.43
CA SER A 68 -9.85 2.16 -1.80
C SER A 68 -10.72 3.39 -2.03
N GLU A 69 -10.16 4.41 -2.67
CA GLU A 69 -10.91 5.60 -3.10
C GLU A 69 -11.28 5.49 -4.60
N GLY A 70 -12.34 6.20 -5.02
CA GLY A 70 -12.74 6.24 -6.44
C GLY A 70 -13.72 5.15 -6.90
N GLN A 71 -14.47 4.53 -5.99
CA GLN A 71 -15.50 3.51 -6.32
C GLN A 71 -16.83 4.08 -6.87
N ASN A 72 -16.89 5.37 -7.23
CA ASN A 72 -18.15 6.03 -7.61
C ASN A 72 -18.43 5.92 -9.11
#